data_AF-A0ABC9YEL8-F1
#
_entry.id   AF-A0ABC9YEL8-F1
#
_cell.length_a   1.000
_cell.length_b   1.000
_cell.length_c   1.000
_cell.angle_alpha   90.00
_cell.angle_beta   90.00
_cell.angle_gamma   90.00
#
_symmetry.space_group_name_H-M   'P 1'
#
loop_
_entity.id
_entity.type
_entity.pdbx_description
1 polymer ?
#
loop_
_entity_poly.entity_id
_entity_poly.type
_entity_poly.pdbx_seq_one_letter_code
_entity_poly.pdbx_strand_id
1 'polypeptide(L)'
;MSKELLEKLKGKKEVYRMWKKGMATWEEYRDVVRVCRDATRKAKAHLELNLARDVKDNKKGFFKYISSKRNTSENVGPLLNEVGALVMEDTEKAELLNAAFVSVFTAKTGPQESQTLKVGEKVWRKEDLPLVEEDWVRDHLGKLDIHKSMDHNGMHP
;
A
#
# COMPACT_ATOMS: atom_id res chain seq x y z
N MET A 1 -11.79 23.56 1.64
CA MET A 1 -12.91 22.79 2.22
C MET A 1 -14.15 23.67 2.17
N SER A 2 -15.22 23.25 1.50
CA SER A 2 -16.46 24.03 1.44
C SER A 2 -17.18 24.03 2.78
N LYS A 3 -17.92 25.11 3.09
CA LYS A 3 -18.77 25.19 4.29
C LYS A 3 -19.76 24.02 4.35
N GLU A 4 -20.32 23.63 3.21
CA GLU A 4 -21.25 22.49 3.09
C GLU A 4 -20.63 21.15 3.55
N LEU A 5 -19.39 20.86 3.14
CA LEU A 5 -18.73 19.61 3.54
C LEU A 5 -18.47 19.58 5.05
N LEU A 6 -18.13 20.74 5.63
CA LEU A 6 -17.93 20.85 7.07
C LEU A 6 -19.23 20.58 7.84
N GLU A 7 -20.36 21.11 7.38
CA GLU A 7 -21.67 20.86 7.98
C GLU A 7 -22.07 19.38 7.90
N LYS A 8 -21.82 18.71 6.77
CA LYS A 8 -22.03 17.26 6.66
C LYS A 8 -21.18 16.48 7.66
N LEU A 9 -19.91 16.82 7.81
CA LEU A 9 -19.02 16.17 8.77
C LEU A 9 -19.45 16.38 10.23
N LYS A 10 -19.93 17.59 10.58
CA LYS A 10 -20.51 17.88 11.89
C LYS A 10 -21.79 17.06 12.13
N GLY A 11 -22.70 17.03 11.15
CA GLY A 11 -23.92 16.23 11.20
C GLY A 11 -23.63 14.74 11.41
N LYS A 12 -22.62 14.19 10.73
CA LYS A 12 -22.16 12.81 10.96
C LYS A 12 -21.76 12.55 12.41
N LYS A 13 -21.03 13.50 13.03
CA LYS A 13 -20.58 13.39 14.43
C LYS A 13 -21.76 13.46 15.40
N GLU A 14 -22.76 14.27 15.09
CA GLU A 14 -23.99 14.39 15.87
C GLU A 14 -24.81 13.09 15.84
N VAL A 15 -25.10 12.59 14.65
CA VAL A 15 -25.90 11.37 14.48
C VAL A 15 -25.16 10.16 15.07
N TYR A 16 -23.84 10.10 14.97
CA TYR A 16 -23.05 9.10 15.68
C TYR A 16 -23.28 9.14 17.20
N ARG A 17 -23.32 10.33 17.80
CA ARG A 17 -23.55 10.50 19.24
C ARG A 17 -24.98 10.11 19.63
N MET A 18 -25.97 10.42 18.79
CA MET A 18 -27.36 10.01 19.00
C MET A 18 -27.53 8.49 18.90
N TRP A 19 -26.96 7.88 17.85
CA TRP A 19 -26.97 6.43 17.66
C TRP A 19 -26.31 5.69 18.83
N LYS A 20 -25.14 6.17 19.29
CA LYS A 20 -24.45 5.60 20.44
C LYS A 20 -25.26 5.68 21.75
N LYS A 21 -26.19 6.63 21.85
CA LYS A 21 -27.12 6.80 22.99
C LYS A 21 -28.46 6.09 22.79
N GLY A 22 -28.66 5.37 21.69
CA GLY A 22 -29.93 4.70 21.36
C GLY A 22 -31.05 5.64 20.91
N MET A 23 -30.74 6.92 20.64
CA MET A 23 -31.72 7.92 20.19
C MET A 23 -31.86 8.01 18.67
N ALA A 24 -30.99 7.33 17.92
CA ALA A 24 -31.06 7.23 16.47
C ALA A 24 -30.89 5.77 16.06
N THR A 25 -31.53 5.40 14.96
CA THR A 25 -31.41 4.04 14.41
C THR A 25 -30.06 3.87 13.71
N TRP A 26 -29.64 2.61 13.54
CA TRP A 26 -28.47 2.31 12.72
C TRP A 26 -28.61 2.79 11.27
N GLU A 27 -29.84 2.78 10.74
CA GLU A 27 -30.14 3.16 9.36
C GLU A 27 -29.91 4.66 9.13
N GLU A 28 -30.39 5.50 10.05
CA GLU A 28 -30.17 6.95 10.03
C GLU A 28 -28.67 7.29 10.05
N TYR A 29 -27.91 6.63 10.93
CA TYR A 29 -26.46 6.82 10.98
C TYR A 29 -25.77 6.39 9.69
N ARG A 30 -26.11 5.20 9.18
CA ARG A 30 -25.55 4.65 7.94
C ARG A 30 -25.78 5.58 6.75
N ASP A 31 -26.97 6.15 6.62
CA ASP A 31 -27.31 7.03 5.50
C ASP A 31 -26.53 8.34 5.57
N VAL A 32 -26.40 8.93 6.76
CA VAL A 32 -25.54 10.12 6.95
C VAL A 32 -24.08 9.82 6.64
N VAL A 33 -23.56 8.65 7.04
CA VAL A 33 -22.19 8.22 6.69
C VAL A 33 -22.02 8.13 5.18
N ARG A 34 -22.98 7.55 4.45
CA ARG A 34 -22.96 7.44 2.99
C ARG A 34 -22.90 8.82 2.33
N VAL A 35 -23.82 9.73 2.71
CA VAL A 35 -23.87 11.09 2.18
C VAL A 35 -22.57 11.85 2.44
N CYS A 36 -21.99 11.74 3.64
CA CYS A 36 -20.73 12.38 3.99
C CYS A 36 -19.55 11.85 3.18
N ARG A 37 -19.50 10.52 2.99
CA ARG A 37 -18.47 9.87 2.19
C ARG A 37 -18.53 10.35 0.75
N ASP A 38 -19.72 10.40 0.17
CA ASP A 38 -19.91 10.82 -1.22
C ASP A 38 -19.60 12.31 -1.41
N ALA A 39 -19.99 13.16 -0.46
CA ALA A 39 -19.61 14.57 -0.47
C ALA A 39 -18.09 14.77 -0.38
N THR A 40 -17.42 13.99 0.46
CA THR A 40 -15.94 14.01 0.58
C THR A 40 -15.28 13.57 -0.72
N ARG A 41 -15.79 12.49 -1.35
CA ARG A 41 -15.29 12.01 -2.64
C ARG A 41 -15.43 13.06 -3.74
N LYS A 42 -16.60 13.70 -3.84
CA LYS A 42 -16.86 14.77 -4.83
C LYS A 42 -15.96 15.98 -4.59
N ALA A 43 -15.83 16.42 -3.34
CA ALA A 43 -14.96 17.55 -3.00
C ALA A 43 -13.48 17.27 -3.30
N LYS A 44 -13.02 16.04 -3.05
CA LYS A 44 -11.67 15.59 -3.40
C LYS A 44 -11.46 15.60 -4.92
N ALA A 45 -12.36 14.99 -5.68
CA ALA A 45 -12.27 14.97 -7.14
C ALA A 45 -12.26 16.39 -7.74
N HIS A 46 -13.06 17.29 -7.19
CA HIS A 46 -13.09 18.69 -7.62
C HIS A 46 -11.77 19.42 -7.32
N LEU A 47 -11.18 19.18 -6.14
CA LEU A 47 -9.85 19.72 -5.80
C LEU A 47 -8.77 19.22 -6.77
N GLU A 48 -8.74 17.91 -7.02
CA GLU A 48 -7.77 17.28 -7.93
C GLU A 48 -7.92 17.80 -9.36
N LEU A 49 -9.15 17.95 -9.84
CA LEU A 49 -9.43 18.54 -11.14
C LEU A 49 -8.90 19.97 -11.25
N ASN A 50 -9.13 20.81 -10.24
CA ASN A 50 -8.64 22.19 -10.25
C ASN A 50 -7.10 22.23 -10.22
N LEU A 51 -6.46 21.40 -9.42
CA LEU A 51 -4.99 21.30 -9.39
C LEU A 51 -4.40 20.86 -10.74
N ALA A 52 -5.06 19.93 -11.43
CA ALA A 52 -4.63 19.48 -12.75
C ALA A 52 -4.82 20.56 -13.82
N ARG A 53 -5.94 21.28 -13.79
CA ARG A 53 -6.22 22.39 -14.72
C ARG A 53 -5.22 23.54 -14.53
N ASP A 54 -4.93 23.89 -13.29
CA ASP A 54 -4.08 25.05 -12.95
C ASP A 54 -2.60 24.68 -12.87
N VAL A 55 -2.19 23.48 -13.36
CA VAL A 55 -0.80 23.01 -13.23
C VAL A 55 0.19 23.94 -13.90
N LYS A 56 -0.19 24.61 -14.99
CA LYS A 56 0.68 25.54 -15.71
C LYS A 56 1.01 26.78 -14.87
N ASP A 57 -0.01 27.31 -14.19
CA ASP A 57 0.07 28.57 -13.44
C ASP A 57 0.49 28.34 -11.97
N ASN A 58 0.18 27.16 -11.41
CA ASN A 58 0.44 26.77 -10.03
C ASN A 58 1.09 25.38 -9.91
N LYS A 59 2.23 25.19 -10.58
CA LYS A 59 3.05 23.97 -10.49
C LYS A 59 3.34 23.56 -9.04
N LYS A 60 3.67 24.55 -8.18
CA LYS A 60 3.99 24.31 -6.77
C LYS A 60 2.83 23.68 -6.00
N GLY A 61 1.60 24.15 -6.22
CA GLY A 61 0.40 23.59 -5.60
C GLY A 61 0.17 22.13 -5.98
N PHE A 62 0.31 21.81 -7.28
CA PHE A 62 0.16 20.45 -7.79
C PHE A 62 1.20 19.49 -7.18
N PHE A 63 2.50 19.82 -7.26
CA PHE A 63 3.53 18.95 -6.71
C PHE A 63 3.48 18.82 -5.18
N LYS A 64 3.07 19.88 -4.46
CA LYS A 64 2.80 19.81 -3.02
C LYS A 64 1.66 18.85 -2.69
N TYR A 65 0.60 18.83 -3.50
CA TYR A 65 -0.48 17.87 -3.31
C TYR A 65 0.01 16.44 -3.53
N ILE A 66 0.73 16.18 -4.64
CA ILE A 66 1.29 14.86 -4.95
C ILE A 66 2.24 14.38 -3.85
N SER A 67 3.15 15.22 -3.37
CA SER A 67 4.05 14.85 -2.28
C SER A 67 3.28 14.54 -1.00
N SER A 68 2.24 15.32 -0.66
CA SER A 68 1.38 15.03 0.50
C SER A 68 0.55 13.75 0.39
N LYS A 69 0.39 13.20 -0.82
CA LYS A 69 -0.32 11.93 -1.08
C LYS A 69 0.61 10.73 -1.20
N ARG A 70 1.90 10.96 -1.37
CA ARG A 70 2.89 9.89 -1.43
C ARG A 70 3.07 9.33 -0.02
N ASN A 71 2.82 8.04 0.16
CA ASN A 71 3.04 7.33 1.44
C ASN A 71 4.52 6.98 1.68
N THR A 72 5.45 7.53 0.91
CA THR A 72 6.87 7.36 1.25
C THR A 72 7.14 8.22 2.45
N SER A 73 7.24 7.58 3.62
CA SER A 73 8.08 8.11 4.67
C SER A 73 9.48 8.30 4.05
N GLU A 74 10.05 9.48 4.26
CA GLU A 74 11.44 9.73 3.85
C GLU A 74 12.41 8.83 4.62
N ASN A 75 11.96 8.22 5.72
CA ASN A 75 12.72 7.33 6.57
C ASN A 75 12.15 5.90 6.60
N VAL A 76 13.04 4.96 6.89
CA VAL A 76 12.66 3.66 7.43
C VAL A 76 12.30 3.86 8.90
N GLY A 77 11.19 3.29 9.34
CA GLY A 77 10.82 3.27 10.76
C GLY A 77 11.91 2.59 11.61
N PRO A 78 11.84 2.67 12.94
CA PRO A 78 12.84 2.04 13.77
C PRO A 78 12.93 0.54 13.52
N LEU A 79 14.16 0.02 13.42
CA LEU A 79 14.43 -1.39 13.18
C LEU A 79 14.86 -2.06 14.48
N LEU A 80 14.64 -3.38 14.61
CA LEU A 80 15.21 -4.16 15.71
C LEU A 80 16.50 -4.81 15.21
N ASN A 81 17.59 -4.63 15.97
CA ASN A 81 18.82 -5.37 15.71
C ASN A 81 18.75 -6.80 16.28
N GLU A 82 19.82 -7.57 16.09
CA GLU A 82 19.91 -8.98 16.54
C GLU A 82 19.73 -9.15 18.06
N VAL A 83 20.05 -8.11 18.83
CA VAL A 83 19.95 -8.10 20.30
C VAL A 83 18.57 -7.58 20.77
N GLY A 84 17.66 -7.27 19.84
CA GLY A 84 16.33 -6.74 20.13
C GLY A 84 16.31 -5.26 20.53
N ALA A 85 17.40 -4.52 20.31
CA ALA A 85 17.44 -3.09 20.54
C ALA A 85 16.92 -2.30 19.33
N LEU A 86 16.27 -1.17 19.61
CA LEU A 86 15.60 -0.34 18.61
C LEU A 86 16.59 0.65 17.99
N VAL A 87 16.88 0.46 16.70
CA VAL A 87 17.78 1.26 15.89
C VAL A 87 16.99 2.39 15.23
N MET A 88 17.35 3.64 15.53
CA MET A 88 16.69 4.83 14.99
C MET A 88 17.54 5.59 13.97
N GLU A 89 18.87 5.50 14.09
CA GLU A 89 19.85 6.23 13.27
C GLU A 89 19.92 5.65 11.87
N ASP A 90 19.97 6.51 10.83
CA ASP A 90 19.81 6.08 9.45
C ASP A 90 21.01 5.26 8.93
N THR A 91 22.23 5.56 9.41
CA THR A 91 23.44 4.81 9.04
C THR A 91 23.39 3.39 9.60
N GLU A 92 23.09 3.23 10.89
CA GLU A 92 22.91 1.93 11.55
C GLU A 92 21.77 1.11 10.91
N LYS A 93 20.65 1.74 10.54
CA LYS A 93 19.57 1.06 9.81
C LYS A 93 20.04 0.56 8.44
N ALA A 94 20.82 1.35 7.71
CA ALA A 94 21.34 0.96 6.41
C ALA A 94 22.34 -0.20 6.52
N GLU A 95 23.24 -0.16 7.50
CA GLU A 95 24.18 -1.24 7.78
C GLU A 95 23.47 -2.54 8.15
N LEU A 96 22.46 -2.47 9.03
CA LEU A 96 21.67 -3.63 9.45
C LEU A 96 20.94 -4.27 8.25
N LEU A 97 20.31 -3.47 7.40
CA LEU A 97 19.64 -3.95 6.19
C LEU A 97 20.63 -4.56 5.18
N ASN A 98 21.80 -3.94 5.02
CA ASN A 98 22.84 -4.43 4.14
C ASN A 98 23.42 -5.77 4.63
N ALA A 99 23.68 -5.91 5.94
CA ALA A 99 24.13 -7.15 6.54
C ALA A 99 23.10 -8.28 6.37
N ALA A 100 21.81 -7.97 6.61
CA ALA A 100 20.72 -8.91 6.37
C ALA A 100 20.65 -9.35 4.89
N PHE A 101 20.79 -8.39 3.96
CA PHE A 101 20.83 -8.68 2.53
C PHE A 101 22.00 -9.61 2.16
N VAL A 102 23.22 -9.31 2.61
CA VAL A 102 24.40 -10.15 2.36
C VAL A 102 24.23 -11.55 2.92
N SER A 103 23.67 -11.70 4.13
CA SER A 103 23.43 -12.99 4.79
C SER A 103 22.58 -13.96 3.95
N VAL A 104 21.58 -13.44 3.23
CA VAL A 104 20.74 -14.25 2.32
C VAL A 104 21.55 -14.83 1.16
N PHE A 105 22.62 -14.17 0.74
CA PHE A 105 23.48 -14.62 -0.36
C PHE A 105 24.74 -15.37 0.09
N THR A 106 25.13 -15.25 1.37
CA THR A 106 26.28 -15.98 1.93
C THR A 106 25.89 -17.27 2.65
N ALA A 107 24.58 -17.55 2.80
CA ALA A 107 24.09 -18.84 3.30
C ALA A 107 24.32 -19.97 2.29
N LYS A 108 25.51 -20.59 2.40
CA LYS A 108 26.06 -21.81 1.75
C LYS A 108 27.22 -21.54 0.79
N THR A 109 28.39 -21.33 1.37
CA THR A 109 29.61 -21.94 0.85
C THR A 109 30.18 -22.87 1.91
N GLY A 110 29.86 -24.16 1.81
CA GLY A 110 30.89 -25.15 2.13
C GLY A 110 32.08 -24.94 1.18
N PRO A 111 33.27 -25.51 1.44
CA PRO A 111 34.40 -25.32 0.56
C PRO A 111 34.10 -26.01 -0.78
N GLN A 112 33.54 -25.26 -1.72
CA GLN A 112 33.43 -25.68 -3.10
C GLN A 112 34.35 -24.77 -3.90
N GLU A 113 35.34 -25.43 -4.48
CA GLU A 113 36.36 -24.87 -5.35
C GLU A 113 35.78 -23.82 -6.30
N SER A 114 36.50 -22.73 -6.41
CA SER A 114 36.30 -21.65 -7.36
C SER A 114 36.04 -22.20 -8.77
N GLN A 115 34.79 -22.20 -9.22
CA GLN A 115 34.54 -22.11 -10.65
C GLN A 115 34.55 -20.65 -11.04
N THR A 116 35.68 -20.27 -11.61
CA THR A 116 35.93 -19.04 -12.34
C THR A 116 34.68 -18.62 -13.10
N LEU A 117 34.14 -17.46 -12.73
CA LEU A 117 33.04 -16.79 -13.40
C LEU A 117 33.54 -16.35 -14.78
N LYS A 118 33.52 -17.27 -15.76
CA LYS A 118 33.54 -16.89 -17.15
C LYS A 118 32.21 -16.19 -17.40
N VAL A 119 32.31 -14.89 -17.66
CA VAL A 119 31.27 -14.06 -18.28
C VAL A 119 30.84 -14.79 -19.55
N GLY A 120 29.77 -15.57 -19.42
CA GLY A 120 29.08 -16.21 -20.52
C GLY A 120 27.73 -15.55 -20.60
N GLU A 121 27.56 -14.75 -21.64
CA GLU A 121 26.30 -14.13 -22.06
C GLU A 121 25.21 -15.21 -22.14
N LYS A 122 24.45 -15.40 -21.06
CA LYS A 122 23.35 -16.37 -21.02
C LYS A 122 22.16 -15.76 -21.75
N VAL A 123 22.12 -16.04 -23.04
CA VAL A 123 20.89 -15.98 -23.84
C VAL A 123 19.89 -16.93 -23.19
N TRP A 124 18.86 -16.38 -22.56
CA TRP A 124 17.74 -17.14 -22.02
C TRP A 124 17.05 -17.87 -23.17
N ARG A 125 17.20 -19.19 -23.22
CA ARG A 125 16.50 -20.07 -24.15
C ARG A 125 15.22 -20.55 -23.46
N LYS A 126 14.14 -20.66 -24.24
CA LYS A 126 12.75 -20.80 -23.78
C LYS A 126 12.51 -22.12 -23.02
N GLU A 127 13.47 -23.02 -23.10
CA GLU A 127 13.47 -24.38 -22.56
C GLU A 127 13.86 -24.46 -21.07
N ASP A 128 14.37 -23.37 -20.47
CA ASP A 128 14.78 -23.30 -19.06
C ASP A 128 13.65 -22.94 -18.07
N LEU A 129 12.42 -22.75 -18.57
CA LEU A 129 11.25 -22.51 -17.73
C LEU A 129 10.54 -23.83 -17.45
N PRO A 130 10.13 -24.12 -16.20
CA PRO A 130 9.26 -25.26 -15.96
C PRO A 130 7.99 -25.08 -16.79
N LEU A 131 7.71 -26.06 -17.65
CA LEU A 131 6.51 -26.08 -18.49
C LEU A 131 5.30 -26.23 -17.58
N VAL A 132 4.74 -25.10 -17.16
CA VAL A 132 3.46 -25.06 -16.45
C VAL A 132 2.36 -25.31 -17.50
N GLU A 133 1.60 -26.39 -17.29
CA GLU A 133 0.49 -26.77 -18.15
C GLU A 133 -0.60 -25.68 -18.10
N GLU A 134 -0.89 -25.08 -19.25
CA GLU A 134 -1.77 -23.91 -19.36
C GLU A 134 -3.18 -24.19 -18.84
N ASP A 135 -3.60 -25.45 -18.90
CA ASP A 135 -4.90 -25.92 -18.44
C ASP A 135 -4.98 -26.02 -16.92
N TRP A 136 -3.85 -26.28 -16.23
CA TRP A 136 -3.77 -26.21 -14.76
C TRP A 136 -3.98 -24.78 -14.25
N VAL A 137 -3.42 -23.80 -14.96
CA VAL A 137 -3.56 -22.37 -14.66
C VAL A 137 -4.99 -21.91 -14.90
N ARG A 138 -5.61 -22.33 -16.01
CA ARG A 138 -7.00 -21.99 -16.34
C ARG A 138 -8.00 -22.55 -15.33
N ASP A 139 -7.83 -23.80 -14.87
CA ASP A 139 -8.72 -24.42 -13.88
C ASP A 139 -8.65 -23.71 -12.51
N HIS A 140 -7.45 -23.25 -12.10
CA HIS A 140 -7.30 -22.46 -10.87
C HIS A 140 -7.91 -21.06 -10.98
N LEU A 141 -7.73 -20.39 -12.13
CA LEU A 141 -8.33 -19.09 -12.39
C LEU A 141 -9.86 -19.15 -12.47
N GLY A 142 -10.43 -20.23 -12.99
CA GLY A 142 -11.89 -20.42 -13.07
C GLY A 142 -12.57 -20.60 -11.71
N LYS A 143 -11.82 -21.01 -10.68
CA LYS A 143 -12.32 -21.20 -9.30
C LYS A 143 -12.24 -19.93 -8.45
N LEU A 144 -11.62 -18.86 -8.95
CA LEU A 144 -11.53 -17.57 -8.26
C LEU A 144 -12.84 -16.79 -8.44
N ASP A 145 -13.47 -16.43 -7.31
CA ASP A 145 -14.63 -15.54 -7.30
C ASP A 145 -14.18 -14.10 -7.59
N ILE A 146 -14.53 -13.59 -8.77
CA ILE A 146 -14.16 -12.24 -9.26
C ILE A 146 -14.74 -11.13 -8.35
N HIS A 147 -15.76 -11.45 -7.55
CA HIS A 147 -16.39 -10.51 -6.62
C HIS A 147 -15.84 -10.59 -5.19
N LYS A 148 -14.88 -11.50 -4.91
CA LYS A 148 -14.15 -11.60 -3.64
C LYS A 148 -12.65 -11.37 -3.85
N SER A 149 -12.16 -10.22 -3.42
CA SER A 149 -10.72 -10.00 -3.26
C SER A 149 -10.21 -10.64 -1.96
N MET A 150 -9.00 -11.20 -1.96
CA MET A 150 -8.33 -11.66 -0.74
C MET A 150 -8.13 -10.52 0.26
N ASP A 151 -8.68 -10.66 1.47
CA ASP A 151 -8.29 -9.86 2.62
C ASP A 151 -6.96 -10.36 3.18
N HIS A 152 -6.15 -9.44 3.70
CA HIS A 152 -4.77 -9.67 4.17
C HIS A 152 -4.62 -10.69 5.31
N ASN A 153 -5.72 -11.16 5.91
CA ASN A 153 -5.69 -11.95 7.13
C ASN A 153 -5.91 -13.46 6.96
N GLY A 154 -5.99 -13.98 5.74
CA GLY A 154 -5.89 -15.43 5.49
C GLY A 154 -6.82 -16.32 6.32
N MET A 155 -7.99 -15.81 6.71
CA MET A 155 -8.98 -16.54 7.51
C MET A 155 -10.36 -16.23 6.96
N HIS A 156 -10.95 -17.16 6.20
CA HIS A 156 -12.18 -17.89 6.60
C HIS A 156 -12.64 -18.86 5.49
N PRO A 157 -13.62 -19.73 5.81
CA PRO A 157 -13.53 -21.18 5.70
C PRO A 157 -13.48 -21.72 4.26
#